data_AF-E8PR19-F1
#
_entry.id   AF-E8PR19-F1
#
_cell.length_a   1.000
_cell.length_b   1.000
_cell.length_c   1.000
_cell.angle_alpha   90.00
_cell.angle_beta   90.00
_cell.angle_gamma   90.00
#
_symmetry.space_group_name_H-M   'P 1'
#
loop_
_entity.id
_entity.type
_entity.pdbx_description
1 polymer ?
#
loop_
_entity_poly.entity_id
_entity_poly.type
_entity_poly.pdbx_seq_one_letter_code
_entity_poly.pdbx_strand_id
1 'polypeptide(L)'
;MALALLLAACAPQATQAPEARPLLKETAFYPATTGLEWVYVPEGEALSSPPYRVRVEGPALYEGQEAVRFRSFGRGEDRVYYRQVGAFGVRLLGFQDPSARVVFTPPILEYPPEALLAVGYRWGGRVTVRVELLTPGGREPLAQGGLSYAMEVLEEREVRLPAGVFQVYRIRQVYQDERGQDAREVWFSPRVGEVRTREGRVLVEKNF
;
A
#
# COMPACT_ATOMS: atom_id res chain seq x y z
N MET A 1 5.73 23.10 67.03
CA MET A 1 5.01 22.97 65.74
C MET A 1 6.02 22.48 64.71
N ALA A 2 5.96 21.20 64.34
CA ALA A 2 6.92 20.57 63.45
C ALA A 2 6.40 20.63 62.00
N LEU A 3 7.25 21.14 61.10
CA LEU A 3 6.99 21.28 59.66
C LEU A 3 6.96 19.88 59.00
N ALA A 4 5.87 19.58 58.30
CA ALA A 4 5.72 18.37 57.51
C ALA A 4 6.54 18.48 56.20
N LEU A 5 7.50 17.57 56.04
CA LEU A 5 8.24 17.33 54.80
C LEU A 5 7.30 16.69 53.77
N LEU A 6 6.97 17.42 52.70
CA LEU A 6 6.32 16.88 51.51
C LEU A 6 7.37 16.16 50.66
N LEU A 7 7.32 14.83 50.65
CA LEU A 7 8.10 13.99 49.75
C LEU A 7 7.57 14.16 48.31
N ALA A 8 8.35 14.83 47.47
CA ALA A 8 8.16 14.82 46.03
C ALA A 8 8.60 13.47 45.46
N ALA A 9 7.67 12.54 45.31
CA ALA A 9 7.91 11.29 44.59
C ALA A 9 7.89 11.57 43.08
N CYS A 10 9.06 11.72 42.47
CA CYS A 10 9.21 11.61 41.02
C CYS A 10 9.01 10.15 40.64
N ALA A 11 7.86 9.80 40.08
CA ALA A 11 7.68 8.51 39.42
C ALA A 11 8.47 8.54 38.10
N PRO A 12 9.39 7.60 37.85
CA PRO A 12 10.09 7.52 36.58
C PRO A 12 9.08 7.13 35.49
N GLN A 13 8.90 8.00 34.50
CA GLN A 13 8.21 7.64 33.26
C GLN A 13 9.00 6.50 32.60
N ALA A 14 8.40 5.31 32.61
CA ALA A 14 8.87 4.19 31.81
C ALA A 14 8.81 4.65 30.34
N THR A 15 9.96 5.08 29.82
CA THR A 15 10.12 5.34 28.40
C THR A 15 10.07 3.96 27.77
N GLN A 16 8.92 3.59 27.20
CA GLN A 16 8.80 2.37 26.41
C GLN A 16 9.85 2.46 25.31
N ALA A 17 10.88 1.61 25.39
CA ALA A 17 11.84 1.49 24.32
C ALA A 17 11.08 1.16 23.03
N PRO A 18 11.41 1.80 21.89
CA PRO A 18 10.79 1.46 20.62
C PRO A 18 10.92 -0.05 20.40
N GLU A 19 9.80 -0.73 20.15
CA GLU A 19 9.77 -2.16 19.86
C GLU A 19 10.73 -2.42 18.68
N ALA A 20 11.79 -3.20 18.93
CA ALA A 20 12.80 -3.48 17.92
C ALA A 20 12.16 -4.27 16.79
N ARG A 21 12.03 -3.65 15.62
CA ARG A 21 11.46 -4.29 14.44
C ARG A 21 12.52 -5.18 13.80
N PRO A 22 12.25 -6.48 13.60
CA PRO A 22 13.20 -7.33 12.91
C PRO A 22 13.39 -6.83 11.47
N LEU A 23 14.64 -6.72 11.04
CA LEU A 23 14.98 -6.49 9.65
C LEU A 23 14.77 -7.80 8.89
N LEU A 24 13.79 -7.81 7.98
CA LEU A 24 13.49 -8.96 7.13
C LEU A 24 14.40 -8.95 5.89
N LYS A 25 14.62 -10.10 5.28
CA LYS A 25 15.34 -10.19 4.00
C LYS A 25 14.35 -10.52 2.89
N GLU A 26 14.00 -9.52 2.10
CA GLU A 26 13.17 -9.70 0.90
C GLU A 26 14.07 -9.72 -0.35
N THR A 27 13.78 -10.64 -1.27
CA THR A 27 14.55 -10.81 -2.51
C THR A 27 13.66 -10.87 -3.74
N ALA A 28 12.35 -11.05 -3.58
CA ALA A 28 11.39 -11.06 -4.66
C ALA A 28 11.32 -9.68 -5.33
N PHE A 29 11.16 -9.67 -6.66
CA PHE A 29 11.00 -8.44 -7.42
C PHE A 29 9.77 -7.62 -6.98
N TYR A 30 8.69 -8.32 -6.63
CA TYR A 30 7.49 -7.78 -6.00
C TYR A 30 7.40 -8.26 -4.54
N PRO A 31 7.84 -7.44 -3.57
CA PRO A 31 7.79 -7.78 -2.15
C PRO A 31 6.39 -8.14 -1.64
N ALA A 32 6.25 -9.31 -1.03
CA ALA A 32 4.96 -9.79 -0.52
C ALA A 32 5.10 -10.74 0.68
N THR A 33 6.28 -10.80 1.29
CA THR A 33 6.49 -11.61 2.50
C THR A 33 5.70 -11.03 3.67
N THR A 34 5.05 -11.89 4.46
CA THR A 34 4.31 -11.48 5.68
C THR A 34 5.22 -10.72 6.64
N GLY A 35 4.73 -9.60 7.18
CA GLY A 35 5.46 -8.77 8.15
C GLY A 35 6.32 -7.67 7.53
N LEU A 36 6.46 -7.62 6.19
CA LEU A 36 7.06 -6.45 5.54
C LEU A 36 6.19 -5.22 5.81
N GLU A 37 6.85 -4.11 6.10
CA GLU A 37 6.22 -2.83 6.36
C GLU A 37 6.96 -1.70 5.64
N TRP A 38 6.16 -0.79 5.09
CA TRP A 38 6.58 0.48 4.54
C TRP A 38 5.94 1.62 5.33
N VAL A 39 6.69 2.70 5.50
CA VAL A 39 6.25 3.92 6.18
C VAL A 39 6.38 5.08 5.22
N TYR A 40 5.31 5.85 5.09
CA TYR A 40 5.24 6.96 4.16
C TYR A 40 4.77 8.24 4.85
N VAL A 41 5.19 9.37 4.29
CA VAL A 41 4.61 10.69 4.57
C VAL A 41 4.19 11.34 3.25
N PRO A 42 3.17 12.21 3.23
CA PRO A 42 2.86 12.99 2.04
C PRO A 42 4.09 13.79 1.58
N GLU A 43 4.30 13.87 0.28
CA GLU A 43 5.41 14.62 -0.29
C GLU A 43 5.36 16.09 0.15
N GLY A 44 6.50 16.62 0.60
CA GLY A 44 6.61 17.99 1.10
C GLY A 44 6.22 18.18 2.57
N GLU A 45 5.61 17.18 3.23
CA GLU A 45 5.39 17.23 4.67
C GLU A 45 6.68 16.93 5.46
N ALA A 46 6.71 17.36 6.73
CA ALA A 46 7.82 17.08 7.63
C ALA A 46 7.94 15.57 7.91
N LEU A 47 9.18 15.08 8.08
CA LEU A 47 9.42 13.67 8.43
C LEU A 47 8.86 13.28 9.80
N SER A 48 8.60 14.26 10.66
CA SER A 48 7.94 14.08 11.96
C SER A 48 6.41 14.05 11.88
N SER A 49 5.82 14.30 10.70
CA SER A 49 4.38 14.19 10.50
C SER A 49 3.90 12.77 10.81
N PRO A 50 2.67 12.60 11.34
CA PRO A 50 2.07 11.28 11.51
C PRO A 50 2.11 10.48 10.19
N PRO A 51 2.68 9.27 10.16
CA PRO A 51 2.90 8.55 8.92
C PRO A 51 1.66 7.76 8.47
N TYR A 52 1.66 7.38 7.20
CA TYR A 52 0.91 6.24 6.67
C TYR A 52 1.79 4.99 6.70
N ARG A 53 1.19 3.82 6.85
CA ARG A 53 1.89 2.53 6.85
C ARG A 53 1.20 1.57 5.91
N VAL A 54 1.99 0.77 5.21
CA VAL A 54 1.51 -0.42 4.50
C VAL A 54 2.17 -1.62 5.11
N ARG A 55 1.41 -2.65 5.47
CA ARG A 55 1.93 -3.90 6.04
C ARG A 55 1.38 -5.10 5.28
N VAL A 56 2.24 -6.08 5.02
CA VAL A 56 1.81 -7.40 4.54
C VAL A 56 1.31 -8.20 5.75
N GLU A 57 0.02 -8.49 5.81
CA GLU A 57 -0.59 -9.28 6.88
C GLU A 57 -0.48 -10.79 6.62
N GLY A 58 -0.30 -11.18 5.35
CA GLY A 58 -0.05 -12.56 4.94
C GLY A 58 -1.18 -13.19 4.11
N PRO A 59 -1.17 -14.52 3.94
CA PRO A 59 -2.12 -15.24 3.10
C PRO A 59 -3.58 -15.08 3.56
N ALA A 60 -4.50 -15.06 2.59
CA ALA A 60 -5.94 -14.99 2.80
C ALA A 60 -6.72 -15.54 1.60
N LEU A 61 -8.04 -15.59 1.75
CA LEU A 61 -8.98 -15.80 0.64
C LEU A 61 -9.78 -14.53 0.36
N TYR A 62 -10.03 -14.27 -0.91
CA TYR A 62 -10.89 -13.17 -1.38
C TYR A 62 -11.72 -13.65 -2.58
N GLU A 63 -13.05 -13.64 -2.45
CA GLU A 63 -13.95 -14.23 -3.46
C GLU A 63 -13.58 -15.69 -3.83
N GLY A 64 -13.21 -16.49 -2.82
CA GLY A 64 -12.81 -17.89 -3.03
C GLY A 64 -11.44 -18.08 -3.71
N GLN A 65 -10.71 -16.99 -3.99
CA GLN A 65 -9.39 -17.03 -4.59
C GLN A 65 -8.30 -16.79 -3.54
N GLU A 66 -7.17 -17.47 -3.67
CA GLU A 66 -5.98 -17.21 -2.86
C GLU A 66 -5.46 -15.79 -3.12
N ALA A 67 -5.10 -15.11 -2.03
CA ALA A 67 -4.58 -13.76 -2.03
C ALA A 67 -3.60 -13.55 -0.87
N VAL A 68 -2.86 -12.45 -0.93
CA VAL A 68 -2.05 -11.89 0.14
C VAL A 68 -2.68 -10.55 0.54
N ARG A 69 -2.84 -10.34 1.85
CA ARG A 69 -3.40 -9.11 2.43
C ARG A 69 -2.32 -8.07 2.63
N PHE A 70 -2.56 -6.87 2.11
CA PHE A 70 -1.78 -5.67 2.35
C PHE A 70 -2.66 -4.64 3.03
N ARG A 71 -2.39 -4.31 4.29
CA ARG A 71 -3.14 -3.29 5.02
C ARG A 71 -2.44 -1.94 4.93
N SER A 72 -3.11 -0.95 4.37
CA SER A 72 -2.74 0.46 4.40
C SER A 72 -3.49 1.15 5.54
N PHE A 73 -2.78 1.84 6.43
CA PHE A 73 -3.38 2.48 7.59
C PHE A 73 -2.62 3.72 8.07
N GLY A 74 -3.31 4.61 8.78
CA GLY A 74 -2.75 5.85 9.34
C GLY A 74 -3.57 7.08 8.95
N ARG A 75 -3.58 8.11 9.80
CA ARG A 75 -4.32 9.37 9.55
C ARG A 75 -5.79 9.17 9.13
N GLY A 76 -6.47 8.21 9.79
CA GLY A 76 -7.87 7.88 9.50
C GLY A 76 -8.08 6.92 8.32
N GLU A 77 -7.02 6.57 7.58
CA GLU A 77 -7.09 5.48 6.61
C GLU A 77 -7.00 4.13 7.32
N ASP A 78 -7.84 3.20 6.89
CA ASP A 78 -7.72 1.77 7.14
C ASP A 78 -8.28 1.02 5.92
N ARG A 79 -7.42 0.39 5.14
CA ARG A 79 -7.80 -0.30 3.92
C ARG A 79 -6.96 -1.54 3.72
N VAL A 80 -7.61 -2.67 3.44
CA VAL A 80 -6.96 -3.94 3.13
C VAL A 80 -7.08 -4.22 1.64
N TYR A 81 -5.95 -4.35 0.96
CA TYR A 81 -5.86 -4.78 -0.42
C TYR A 81 -5.60 -6.28 -0.49
N TYR A 82 -6.23 -6.94 -1.45
CA TYR A 82 -6.09 -8.38 -1.68
C TYR A 82 -5.40 -8.59 -3.03
N ARG A 83 -4.16 -9.08 -2.99
CA ARG A 83 -3.30 -9.22 -4.17
C ARG A 83 -2.88 -10.66 -4.39
N GLN A 84 -2.75 -11.04 -5.64
CA GLN A 84 -1.96 -12.20 -6.05
C GLN A 84 -0.61 -11.71 -6.53
N VAL A 85 0.46 -12.37 -6.06
CA VAL A 85 1.84 -12.01 -6.42
C VAL A 85 2.54 -13.28 -6.90
N GLY A 86 3.17 -13.23 -8.06
CA GLY A 86 3.89 -14.36 -8.63
C GLY A 86 4.61 -14.01 -9.93
N ALA A 87 5.02 -15.04 -10.70
CA ALA A 87 5.70 -14.86 -11.98
C ALA A 87 4.86 -14.09 -13.03
N PHE A 88 3.54 -14.07 -12.85
CA PHE A 88 2.61 -13.30 -13.68
C PHE A 88 2.56 -11.79 -13.31
N GLY A 89 3.35 -11.35 -12.33
CA GLY A 89 3.31 -9.99 -11.79
C GLY A 89 2.43 -9.87 -10.55
N VAL A 90 1.78 -8.70 -10.40
CA VAL A 90 0.89 -8.39 -9.29
C VAL A 90 -0.52 -8.14 -9.81
N ARG A 91 -1.47 -8.91 -9.31
CA ARG A 91 -2.89 -8.77 -9.63
C ARG A 91 -3.67 -8.33 -8.40
N LEU A 92 -4.47 -7.27 -8.54
CA LEU A 92 -5.38 -6.77 -7.50
C LEU A 92 -6.77 -7.36 -7.71
N LEU A 93 -7.19 -8.18 -6.76
CA LEU A 93 -8.52 -8.81 -6.75
C LEU A 93 -9.58 -7.83 -6.26
N GLY A 94 -9.17 -6.91 -5.39
CA GLY A 94 -10.07 -5.99 -4.73
C GLY A 94 -9.47 -5.40 -3.48
N PHE A 95 -10.24 -4.57 -2.81
CA PHE A 95 -9.90 -4.01 -1.51
C PHE A 95 -11.13 -3.96 -0.60
N GLN A 96 -10.88 -3.65 0.67
CA GLN A 96 -11.89 -3.49 1.69
C GLN A 96 -11.48 -2.34 2.61
N ASP A 97 -12.40 -1.45 2.91
CA ASP A 97 -12.31 -0.50 4.01
C ASP A 97 -13.36 -0.86 5.09
N PRO A 98 -13.50 -0.12 6.20
CA PRO A 98 -14.43 -0.51 7.26
C PRO A 98 -15.90 -0.55 6.84
N SER A 99 -16.31 0.18 5.80
CA SER A 99 -17.71 0.31 5.39
C SER A 99 -18.05 -0.47 4.14
N ALA A 100 -17.08 -0.73 3.27
CA ALA A 100 -17.33 -1.32 1.98
C ALA A 100 -16.20 -2.24 1.51
N ARG A 101 -16.56 -3.09 0.57
CA ARG A 101 -15.67 -4.01 -0.13
C ARG A 101 -15.84 -3.82 -1.63
N VAL A 102 -14.72 -3.82 -2.35
CA VAL A 102 -14.67 -3.61 -3.80
C VAL A 102 -13.97 -4.78 -4.47
N VAL A 103 -14.66 -5.44 -5.39
CA VAL A 103 -14.17 -6.61 -6.14
C VAL A 103 -13.94 -6.23 -7.61
N PHE A 104 -12.84 -6.70 -8.18
CA PHE A 104 -12.51 -6.56 -9.61
C PHE A 104 -12.58 -7.90 -10.33
N THR A 105 -13.36 -7.96 -11.42
CA THR A 105 -13.50 -9.15 -12.26
C THR A 105 -13.32 -8.81 -13.75
N PRO A 106 -12.24 -9.28 -14.41
CA PRO A 106 -11.10 -10.01 -13.84
C PRO A 106 -10.27 -9.13 -12.88
N PRO A 107 -9.33 -9.70 -12.11
CA PRO A 107 -8.39 -8.92 -11.30
C PRO A 107 -7.61 -7.91 -12.16
N ILE A 108 -7.33 -6.72 -11.59
CA ILE A 108 -6.52 -5.68 -12.25
C ILE A 108 -5.05 -6.11 -12.22
N LEU A 109 -4.34 -6.06 -13.36
CA LEU A 109 -2.89 -6.23 -13.38
C LEU A 109 -2.23 -4.92 -12.93
N GLU A 110 -1.84 -4.82 -11.66
CA GLU A 110 -1.18 -3.63 -11.10
C GLU A 110 0.25 -3.50 -11.61
N TYR A 111 0.98 -4.62 -11.66
CA TYR A 111 2.34 -4.69 -12.18
C TYR A 111 2.49 -5.93 -13.08
N PRO A 112 3.14 -5.81 -14.24
CA PRO A 112 3.35 -6.94 -15.16
C PRO A 112 4.36 -7.95 -14.62
N PRO A 113 4.63 -9.06 -15.32
CA PRO A 113 5.83 -9.87 -15.07
C PRO A 113 7.12 -9.02 -15.09
N GLU A 114 8.10 -9.36 -14.25
CA GLU A 114 9.39 -8.66 -14.15
C GLU A 114 10.07 -8.47 -15.51
N ALA A 115 10.07 -9.51 -16.35
CA ALA A 115 10.70 -9.49 -17.67
C ALA A 115 10.11 -8.48 -18.66
N LEU A 116 8.93 -7.93 -18.35
CA LEU A 116 8.24 -6.94 -19.20
C LEU A 116 8.34 -5.52 -18.65
N LEU A 117 8.74 -5.33 -17.38
CA LEU A 117 8.78 -4.02 -16.76
C LEU A 117 10.00 -3.23 -17.24
N ALA A 118 9.82 -2.50 -18.34
CA ALA A 118 10.83 -1.64 -18.96
C ALA A 118 10.19 -0.34 -19.48
N VAL A 119 11.01 0.69 -19.69
CA VAL A 119 10.57 2.00 -20.23
C VAL A 119 9.79 1.82 -21.54
N GLY A 120 8.64 2.50 -21.65
CA GLY A 120 7.73 2.42 -22.79
C GLY A 120 6.78 1.22 -22.78
N TYR A 121 6.96 0.25 -21.87
CA TYR A 121 6.02 -0.87 -21.74
C TYR A 121 4.66 -0.38 -21.25
N ARG A 122 3.59 -0.90 -21.87
CA ARG A 122 2.21 -0.54 -21.58
C ARG A 122 1.39 -1.79 -21.31
N TRP A 123 0.51 -1.71 -20.33
CA TRP A 123 -0.46 -2.77 -20.03
C TRP A 123 -1.77 -2.15 -19.56
N GLY A 124 -2.85 -2.92 -19.60
CA GLY A 124 -4.16 -2.42 -19.26
C GLY A 124 -5.24 -3.45 -19.49
N GLY A 125 -6.48 -3.06 -19.23
CA GLY A 125 -7.64 -3.90 -19.45
C GLY A 125 -8.94 -3.23 -19.06
N ARG A 126 -10.02 -4.01 -19.13
CA ARG A 126 -11.33 -3.64 -18.61
C ARG A 126 -11.75 -4.65 -17.57
N VAL A 127 -12.34 -4.16 -16.49
CA VAL A 127 -12.86 -4.97 -15.40
C VAL A 127 -14.27 -4.53 -15.05
N THR A 128 -15.06 -5.46 -14.52
CA THR A 128 -16.28 -5.15 -13.80
C THR A 128 -15.91 -4.90 -12.35
N VAL A 129 -16.31 -3.75 -11.82
CA VAL A 129 -16.19 -3.38 -10.41
C VAL A 129 -17.51 -3.70 -9.72
N ARG A 130 -17.47 -4.46 -8.63
CA ARG A 130 -18.63 -4.66 -7.74
C ARG A 130 -18.31 -4.09 -6.37
N VAL A 131 -19.20 -3.25 -5.85
CA VAL A 131 -19.10 -2.65 -4.52
C VAL A 131 -20.18 -3.24 -3.64
N GLU A 132 -19.77 -3.70 -2.46
CA GLU A 132 -20.64 -4.30 -1.44
C GLU A 132 -20.49 -3.49 -0.15
N LEU A 133 -21.60 -3.09 0.48
CA LEU A 133 -21.58 -2.57 1.84
C LEU A 133 -21.34 -3.71 2.83
N LEU A 134 -20.55 -3.40 3.85
CA LEU A 134 -20.36 -4.27 5.01
C LEU A 134 -21.29 -3.80 6.11
N THR A 135 -22.36 -4.57 6.33
CA THR A 135 -23.35 -4.31 7.37
C THR A 135 -23.23 -5.36 8.48
N PRO A 136 -23.79 -5.12 9.68
CA PRO A 136 -23.84 -6.15 10.72
C PRO A 136 -24.55 -7.44 10.27
N GLY A 137 -25.45 -7.36 9.29
CA GLY A 137 -26.17 -8.48 8.72
C GLY A 137 -25.43 -9.23 7.60
N GLY A 138 -24.27 -8.73 7.15
CA GLY A 138 -23.46 -9.37 6.12
C GLY A 138 -23.03 -8.41 5.01
N ARG A 139 -23.09 -8.88 3.76
CA ARG A 139 -22.68 -8.11 2.57
C ARG A 139 -23.90 -7.76 1.75
N GLU A 140 -24.06 -6.48 1.44
CA GLU A 140 -25.18 -5.98 0.64
C GLU A 140 -24.65 -5.33 -0.64
N PRO A 141 -25.17 -5.69 -1.84
CA PRO A 141 -24.77 -5.03 -3.08
C PRO A 141 -25.05 -3.52 -3.03
N LEU A 142 -24.05 -2.69 -3.33
CA LEU A 142 -24.18 -1.23 -3.37
C LEU A 142 -24.20 -0.71 -4.80
N ALA A 143 -23.23 -1.14 -5.61
CA ALA A 143 -23.04 -0.64 -6.97
C ALA A 143 -22.26 -1.65 -7.82
N GLN A 144 -22.43 -1.55 -9.13
CA GLN A 144 -21.62 -2.27 -10.11
C GLN A 144 -21.40 -1.39 -11.33
N GLY A 145 -20.22 -1.46 -11.94
CA GLY A 145 -19.88 -0.68 -13.14
C GLY A 145 -18.63 -1.20 -13.86
N GLY A 146 -18.39 -0.67 -15.05
CA GLY A 146 -17.17 -0.94 -15.82
C GLY A 146 -16.04 0.01 -15.44
N LEU A 147 -14.81 -0.51 -15.37
CA LEU A 147 -13.59 0.26 -15.17
C LEU A 147 -12.57 -0.15 -16.23
N SER A 148 -12.11 0.80 -17.03
CA SER A 148 -10.92 0.63 -17.88
C SER A 148 -9.70 1.12 -17.13
N TYR A 149 -8.57 0.42 -17.26
CA TYR A 149 -7.30 0.87 -16.72
C TYR A 149 -6.19 0.74 -17.76
N ALA A 150 -5.24 1.66 -17.74
CA ALA A 150 -4.07 1.67 -18.60
C ALA A 150 -2.86 2.19 -17.83
N MET A 151 -1.75 1.48 -17.92
CA MET A 151 -0.50 1.78 -17.25
C MET A 151 0.63 1.90 -18.28
N GLU A 152 1.61 2.74 -17.97
CA GLU A 152 2.78 2.94 -18.83
C GLU A 152 4.01 3.26 -17.99
N VAL A 153 5.13 2.56 -18.27
CA VAL A 153 6.44 2.96 -17.74
C VAL A 153 6.95 4.16 -18.54
N LEU A 154 7.00 5.33 -17.91
CA LEU A 154 7.41 6.57 -18.56
C LEU A 154 8.93 6.70 -18.66
N GLU A 155 9.61 6.38 -17.57
CA GLU A 155 11.06 6.53 -17.45
C GLU A 155 11.61 5.62 -16.35
N GLU A 156 12.91 5.38 -16.41
CA GLU A 156 13.72 4.79 -15.34
C GLU A 156 14.72 5.84 -14.85
N ARG A 157 14.81 6.04 -13.54
CA ARG A 157 15.72 7.04 -12.96
C ARG A 157 16.15 6.71 -11.53
N GLU A 158 17.26 7.30 -11.10
CA GLU A 158 17.64 7.33 -9.68
C GLU A 158 16.79 8.38 -8.94
N VAL A 159 16.31 8.04 -7.75
CA VAL A 159 15.71 8.99 -6.81
C VAL A 159 16.33 8.84 -5.42
N ARG A 160 16.43 9.96 -4.71
CA ARG A 160 16.89 10.00 -3.31
C ARG A 160 15.72 10.37 -2.43
N LEU A 161 15.40 9.50 -1.49
CA LEU A 161 14.32 9.65 -0.51
C LEU A 161 14.89 9.44 0.90
N PRO A 162 14.16 9.80 1.97
CA PRO A 162 14.62 9.59 3.34
C PRO A 162 14.94 8.11 3.64
N ALA A 163 14.22 7.17 3.01
CA ALA A 163 14.46 5.73 3.13
C ALA A 163 15.69 5.21 2.36
N GLY A 164 16.37 6.04 1.56
CA GLY A 164 17.55 5.65 0.78
C GLY A 164 17.55 6.14 -0.67
N VAL A 165 18.45 5.56 -1.46
CA VAL A 165 18.59 5.81 -2.89
C VAL A 165 18.03 4.63 -3.66
N PHE A 166 17.19 4.89 -4.66
CA PHE A 166 16.45 3.87 -5.40
C PHE A 166 16.52 4.09 -6.90
N GLN A 167 16.74 3.02 -7.66
CA GLN A 167 16.42 2.99 -9.08
C GLN A 167 14.91 2.72 -9.22
N VAL A 168 14.18 3.62 -9.87
CA VAL A 168 12.73 3.55 -9.98
C VAL A 168 12.26 3.56 -11.42
N TYR A 169 11.20 2.80 -11.66
CA TYR A 169 10.31 2.99 -12.79
C TYR A 169 9.21 3.98 -12.39
N ARG A 170 9.13 5.11 -13.09
CA ARG A 170 7.99 6.02 -12.97
C ARG A 170 6.88 5.52 -13.87
N ILE A 171 5.76 5.14 -13.27
CA ILE A 171 4.65 4.48 -13.95
C ILE A 171 3.44 5.39 -13.88
N ARG A 172 2.92 5.78 -15.05
CA ARG A 172 1.63 6.44 -15.15
C ARG A 172 0.52 5.41 -15.03
N GLN A 173 -0.51 5.73 -14.25
CA GLN A 173 -1.71 4.93 -14.08
C GLN A 173 -2.92 5.76 -14.49
N VAL A 174 -3.73 5.25 -15.41
CA VAL A 174 -4.97 5.88 -15.86
C VAL A 174 -6.12 4.93 -15.59
N TYR A 175 -7.14 5.42 -14.91
CA TYR A 175 -8.37 4.72 -14.61
C TYR A 175 -9.55 5.49 -15.21
N GLN A 176 -10.47 4.81 -15.87
CA GLN A 176 -11.61 5.44 -16.53
C GLN A 176 -12.88 4.64 -16.28
N ASP A 177 -13.89 5.30 -15.74
CA ASP A 177 -15.25 4.79 -15.55
C ASP A 177 -16.28 5.76 -16.16
N GLU A 178 -17.56 5.55 -15.88
CA GLU A 178 -18.65 6.41 -16.37
C GLU A 178 -18.63 7.83 -15.78
N ARG A 179 -17.98 8.03 -14.63
CA ARG A 179 -17.89 9.32 -13.93
C ARG A 179 -16.73 10.16 -14.44
N GLY A 180 -15.72 9.55 -15.04
CA GLY A 180 -14.64 10.24 -15.72
C GLY A 180 -13.34 9.46 -15.75
N GLN A 181 -12.25 10.20 -15.91
CA GLN A 181 -10.90 9.67 -15.97
C GLN A 181 -10.07 10.23 -14.81
N ASP A 182 -9.35 9.35 -14.11
CA ASP A 182 -8.36 9.67 -13.10
C ASP A 182 -6.96 9.24 -13.59
N ALA A 183 -5.98 10.13 -13.46
CA ALA A 183 -4.60 9.85 -13.85
C ALA A 183 -3.67 10.12 -12.65
N ARG A 184 -2.83 9.14 -12.33
CA ARG A 184 -1.89 9.15 -11.21
C ARG A 184 -0.53 8.66 -11.66
N GLU A 185 0.46 8.83 -10.80
CA GLU A 185 1.79 8.29 -10.99
C GLU A 185 2.26 7.58 -9.73
N VAL A 186 2.98 6.49 -9.93
CA VAL A 186 3.70 5.77 -8.87
C VAL A 186 5.17 5.67 -9.25
N TRP A 187 6.06 5.62 -8.26
CA TRP A 187 7.47 5.27 -8.48
C TRP A 187 7.71 3.91 -7.85
N PHE A 188 7.95 2.91 -8.69
CA PHE A 188 8.19 1.54 -8.29
C PHE A 188 9.69 1.23 -8.35
N SER A 189 10.26 0.76 -7.24
CA SER A 189 11.61 0.23 -7.19
C SER A 189 11.56 -1.30 -7.07
N PRO A 190 12.25 -2.05 -7.94
CA PRO A 190 12.40 -3.50 -7.80
C PRO A 190 12.83 -3.91 -6.40
N ARG A 191 12.24 -4.99 -5.88
CA ARG A 191 12.53 -5.54 -4.54
C ARG A 191 12.25 -4.61 -3.37
N VAL A 192 11.67 -3.45 -3.62
CA VAL A 192 11.21 -2.50 -2.60
C VAL A 192 9.71 -2.25 -2.73
N GLY A 193 9.17 -2.16 -3.94
CA GLY A 193 7.78 -1.79 -4.17
C GLY A 193 7.63 -0.30 -4.47
N GLU A 194 6.48 0.28 -4.13
CA GLU A 194 6.22 1.71 -4.32
C GLU A 194 7.08 2.54 -3.36
N VAL A 195 8.03 3.32 -3.87
CA VAL A 195 8.77 4.32 -3.08
C VAL A 195 8.09 5.69 -3.13
N ARG A 196 7.19 5.87 -4.10
CA ARG A 196 6.18 6.91 -4.14
C ARG A 196 4.83 6.30 -4.52
N THR A 197 3.82 6.47 -3.69
CA THR A 197 2.48 5.94 -3.91
C THR A 197 1.64 6.85 -4.81
N ARG A 198 0.52 6.32 -5.32
CA ARG A 198 -0.41 7.05 -6.22
C ARG A 198 -1.10 8.24 -5.52
N GLU A 199 -1.20 8.20 -4.19
CA GLU A 199 -1.71 9.29 -3.35
C GLU A 199 -0.68 10.39 -3.11
N GLY A 200 0.52 10.27 -3.68
CA GLY A 200 1.57 11.27 -3.55
C GLY A 200 2.37 11.17 -2.24
N ARG A 201 2.49 9.97 -1.68
CA ARG A 201 3.24 9.72 -0.43
C ARG A 201 4.62 9.15 -0.75
N VAL A 202 5.65 9.61 -0.05
CA VAL A 202 7.05 9.19 -0.26
C VAL A 202 7.52 8.28 0.86
N LEU A 203 8.34 7.28 0.52
CA LEU A 203 8.86 6.30 1.45
C LEU A 203 9.90 6.93 2.38
N VAL A 204 9.69 6.78 3.69
CA VAL A 204 10.59 7.29 4.72
C VAL A 204 11.28 6.19 5.54
N GLU A 205 10.66 5.01 5.65
CA GLU A 205 11.22 3.86 6.36
C GLU A 205 10.66 2.56 5.75
N LYS A 206 11.46 1.49 5.80
CA LYS A 206 11.07 0.10 5.53
C LYS A 206 11.83 -0.84 6.46
N ASN A 207 11.28 -2.02 6.75
CA ASN A 207 11.89 -2.99 7.68
C ASN A 207 12.62 -4.16 7.00
N PHE A 208 13.15 -3.97 5.80
CA PHE A 208 13.86 -5.00 5.02
C PHE A 208 14.88 -4.39 4.06
#